data_AF-F0QSY3-F1
#
_entry.id   AF-F0QSY3-F1
#
_cell.length_a   1.000
_cell.length_b   1.000
_cell.length_c   1.000
_cell.angle_alpha   90.00
_cell.angle_beta   90.00
_cell.angle_gamma   90.00
#
_symmetry.space_group_name_H-M   'P 1'
#
loop_
_entity.id
_entity.type
_entity.pdbx_description
1 polymer ?
#
loop_
_entity_poly.entity_id
_entity_poly.type
_entity_poly.pdbx_seq_one_letter_code
_entity_poly.pdbx_strand_id
1 'polypeptide(L)'
;MISWSIESEDALMATYVRRYSVLGKTIEIRVVFDKAINKYKLRFISVKPANEIEVSLLTILTPHFKFSIDYVQDNKVAMLYPSPEVELYDDLQTVSTYVDSLITLIIELLSYSSNPLLRSEINYELVSKGWILDLSDTLISMFKVYDTKVGIIRVSVELEHRQLELGRIRVDVLARAITALKCVVDTLVNKGFNAQIVYEDLGIAHLVGEFPSLGILTLVASKIDDMINETEKTCS
;
A
#
# COMPACT_ATOMS: atom_id res chain seq x y z
N MET A 1 14.30 4.59 -7.03
CA MET A 1 14.53 4.39 -8.47
C MET A 1 13.64 3.24 -8.92
N ILE A 2 12.69 3.47 -9.82
CA ILE A 2 11.72 2.43 -10.22
C ILE A 2 12.37 1.54 -11.28
N SER A 3 12.64 0.28 -10.96
CA SER A 3 13.38 -0.63 -11.86
C SER A 3 12.44 -1.50 -12.69
N TRP A 4 12.22 -1.11 -13.94
CA TRP A 4 11.65 -1.97 -14.98
C TRP A 4 12.76 -2.72 -15.69
N SER A 5 12.58 -4.02 -15.94
CA SER A 5 13.46 -4.81 -16.80
C SER A 5 12.92 -4.84 -18.22
N ILE A 6 13.76 -4.57 -19.21
CA ILE A 6 13.41 -4.79 -20.62
C ILE A 6 13.52 -6.29 -20.89
N GLU A 7 12.42 -6.91 -21.31
CA GLU A 7 12.37 -8.34 -21.63
C GLU A 7 12.57 -8.61 -23.11
N SER A 8 12.04 -7.74 -23.97
CA SER A 8 12.20 -7.83 -25.42
C SER A 8 12.13 -6.45 -26.06
N GLU A 9 12.82 -6.26 -27.17
CA GLU A 9 12.70 -5.05 -27.99
C GLU A 9 12.86 -5.41 -29.47
N ASP A 10 11.95 -4.88 -30.29
CA ASP A 10 12.01 -4.97 -31.75
C ASP A 10 11.77 -3.58 -32.39
N ALA A 11 11.67 -3.55 -33.71
CA ALA A 11 11.50 -2.32 -34.47
C ALA A 11 10.19 -1.56 -34.16
N LEU A 12 9.17 -2.25 -33.65
CA LEU A 12 7.82 -1.73 -33.43
C LEU A 12 7.47 -1.61 -31.95
N MET A 13 8.05 -2.45 -31.08
CA MET A 13 7.65 -2.55 -29.68
C MET A 13 8.83 -2.79 -28.74
N ALA A 14 8.70 -2.34 -27.49
CA ALA A 14 9.58 -2.71 -26.39
C ALA A 14 8.75 -3.20 -25.19
N THR A 15 9.05 -4.39 -24.67
CA THR A 15 8.35 -4.99 -23.54
C THR A 15 9.13 -4.75 -22.25
N TYR A 16 8.45 -4.12 -21.29
CA TYR A 16 8.94 -3.86 -19.95
C TYR A 16 8.19 -4.74 -18.95
N VAL A 17 8.94 -5.28 -18.00
CA VAL A 17 8.41 -6.15 -16.96
C VAL A 17 8.87 -5.67 -15.59
N ARG A 18 7.98 -5.73 -14.60
CA ARG A 18 8.29 -5.49 -13.19
C ARG A 18 7.72 -6.65 -12.37
N ARG A 19 8.52 -7.17 -11.42
CA ARG A 19 8.16 -8.34 -10.61
C ARG A 19 8.27 -8.01 -9.12
N TYR A 20 7.31 -8.49 -8.34
CA TYR A 20 7.29 -8.40 -6.89
C TYR A 20 7.18 -9.82 -6.34
N SER A 21 8.04 -10.16 -5.39
CA SER A 21 7.99 -11.44 -4.68
C SER A 21 7.44 -11.21 -3.29
N VAL A 22 6.24 -11.72 -3.01
CA VAL A 22 5.52 -11.51 -1.74
C VAL A 22 4.84 -12.80 -1.32
N LEU A 23 5.06 -13.26 -0.08
CA LEU A 23 4.41 -14.45 0.50
C LEU A 23 4.52 -15.71 -0.37
N GLY A 24 5.69 -15.92 -1.00
CA GLY A 24 5.91 -17.06 -1.91
C GLY A 24 5.19 -16.96 -3.26
N LYS A 25 4.63 -15.78 -3.58
CA LYS A 25 3.98 -15.46 -4.85
C LYS A 25 4.82 -14.46 -5.64
N THR A 26 4.68 -14.52 -6.94
CA THR A 26 5.21 -13.54 -7.89
C THR A 26 4.04 -12.75 -8.46
N ILE A 27 4.09 -11.43 -8.31
CA ILE A 27 3.24 -10.49 -9.02
C ILE A 27 4.05 -9.92 -10.18
N GLU A 28 3.64 -10.16 -11.42
CA GLU A 28 4.30 -9.65 -12.62
C GLU A 28 3.43 -8.61 -13.31
N ILE A 29 3.99 -7.43 -13.60
CA ILE A 29 3.36 -6.41 -14.42
C ILE A 29 4.07 -6.34 -15.75
N ARG A 30 3.30 -6.34 -16.83
CA ARG A 30 3.82 -6.24 -18.19
C ARG A 30 3.29 -5.00 -18.90
N VAL A 31 4.22 -4.21 -19.43
CA VAL A 31 3.95 -3.01 -20.21
C VAL A 31 4.63 -3.14 -21.56
N VAL A 32 3.97 -2.71 -22.62
CA VAL A 32 4.54 -2.67 -23.97
C VAL A 32 4.56 -1.23 -24.43
N PHE A 33 5.74 -0.71 -24.74
CA PHE A 33 5.85 0.54 -25.47
C PHE A 33 5.60 0.29 -26.95
N ASP A 34 4.54 0.87 -27.47
CA ASP A 34 4.20 0.83 -28.89
C ASP A 34 4.81 2.06 -29.57
N LYS A 35 5.82 1.83 -30.42
CA LYS A 35 6.58 2.89 -31.09
C LYS A 35 5.77 3.59 -32.19
N ALA A 36 4.72 2.95 -32.71
CA ALA A 36 3.90 3.52 -33.79
C ALA A 36 2.96 4.61 -33.27
N ILE A 37 2.37 4.40 -32.09
CA ILE A 37 1.51 5.39 -31.43
C ILE A 37 2.23 6.21 -30.36
N ASN A 38 3.50 5.88 -30.07
CA ASN A 38 4.33 6.52 -29.04
C ASN A 38 3.66 6.51 -27.66
N LYS A 39 3.17 5.35 -27.23
CA LYS A 39 2.48 5.16 -25.94
C LYS A 39 2.92 3.88 -25.24
N TYR A 40 2.89 3.90 -23.92
CA TYR A 40 3.05 2.72 -23.08
C TYR A 40 1.69 2.06 -22.85
N LYS A 41 1.55 0.81 -23.29
CA LYS A 41 0.36 -0.01 -23.10
C LYS A 41 0.55 -0.99 -21.95
N LEU A 42 -0.16 -0.79 -20.84
CA LEU A 42 -0.28 -1.78 -19.77
C LEU A 42 -1.02 -3.00 -20.32
N ARG A 43 -0.37 -4.17 -20.30
CA ARG A 43 -0.93 -5.40 -20.90
C ARG A 43 -1.70 -6.19 -19.88
N PHE A 44 -1.06 -6.51 -18.77
CA PHE A 44 -1.68 -7.26 -17.69
C PHE A 44 -0.84 -7.14 -16.41
N ILE A 45 -1.49 -7.52 -15.31
CA ILE A 45 -0.84 -7.87 -14.04
C ILE A 45 -1.17 -9.34 -13.77
N SER A 46 -0.20 -10.17 -13.43
CA SER A 46 -0.42 -11.57 -13.10
C SER A 46 0.03 -11.88 -11.67
N VAL A 47 -0.70 -12.76 -10.99
CA VAL A 47 -0.36 -13.26 -9.64
C VAL A 47 -0.21 -14.77 -9.71
N LYS A 48 0.96 -15.30 -9.33
CA LYS A 48 1.26 -16.74 -9.38
C LYS A 48 2.10 -17.21 -8.19
N PRO A 49 1.79 -18.36 -7.57
CA PRO A 49 0.55 -19.13 -7.74
C PRO A 49 -0.62 -18.41 -7.05
N ALA A 50 -1.81 -18.46 -7.66
CA ALA A 50 -3.07 -17.97 -7.11
C ALA A 50 -4.04 -19.14 -6.82
N ASN A 51 -4.88 -19.00 -5.81
CA ASN A 51 -5.99 -19.93 -5.52
C ASN A 51 -7.36 -19.25 -5.68
N GLU A 52 -8.43 -20.03 -5.59
CA GLU A 52 -9.81 -19.56 -5.81
C GLU A 52 -10.27 -18.51 -4.79
N ILE A 53 -9.82 -18.58 -3.53
CA ILE A 53 -10.12 -17.59 -2.49
C ILE A 53 -9.47 -16.25 -2.85
N GLU A 54 -8.20 -16.28 -3.23
CA GLU A 54 -7.45 -15.08 -3.63
C GLU A 54 -8.05 -14.45 -4.89
N VAL A 55 -8.42 -15.26 -5.89
CA VAL A 55 -9.11 -14.77 -7.09
C VAL A 55 -10.43 -14.11 -6.70
N SER A 56 -11.22 -14.75 -5.84
CA SER A 56 -12.49 -14.22 -5.35
C SER A 56 -12.31 -12.88 -4.65
N LEU A 57 -11.32 -12.77 -3.76
CA LEU A 57 -11.00 -11.52 -3.08
C LEU A 57 -10.51 -10.45 -4.08
N LEU A 58 -9.65 -10.80 -5.04
CA LEU A 58 -9.17 -9.87 -6.07
C LEU A 58 -10.32 -9.29 -6.91
N THR A 59 -11.42 -10.02 -7.09
CA THR A 59 -12.62 -9.49 -7.79
C THR A 59 -13.26 -8.29 -7.10
N ILE A 60 -12.99 -8.09 -5.80
CA ILE A 60 -13.42 -6.89 -5.06
C ILE A 60 -12.63 -5.68 -5.56
N LEU A 61 -11.32 -5.82 -5.73
CA LEU A 61 -10.42 -4.71 -6.08
C LEU A 61 -10.52 -4.32 -7.56
N THR A 62 -10.57 -5.31 -8.46
CA THR A 62 -10.32 -5.09 -9.89
C THR A 62 -11.25 -4.08 -10.56
N PRO A 63 -12.57 -4.02 -10.28
CA PRO A 63 -13.47 -3.06 -10.92
C PRO A 63 -13.16 -1.61 -10.54
N HIS A 64 -12.72 -1.35 -9.30
CA HIS A 64 -12.38 0.01 -8.86
C HIS A 64 -11.17 0.59 -9.59
N PHE A 65 -10.28 -0.28 -10.05
CA PHE A 65 -9.13 0.09 -10.89
C PHE A 65 -9.41 -0.16 -12.38
N LYS A 66 -10.68 -0.38 -12.76
CA LYS A 66 -11.09 -0.64 -14.15
C LYS A 66 -10.30 -1.78 -14.80
N PHE A 67 -10.03 -2.85 -14.04
CA PHE A 67 -9.49 -4.12 -14.54
C PHE A 67 -10.59 -5.18 -14.58
N SER A 68 -10.48 -6.09 -15.55
CA SER A 68 -11.12 -7.40 -15.48
C SER A 68 -10.13 -8.42 -14.91
N ILE A 69 -10.66 -9.56 -14.44
CA ILE A 69 -9.87 -10.66 -13.91
C ILE A 69 -10.24 -11.96 -14.61
N ASP A 70 -9.24 -12.78 -14.91
CA ASP A 70 -9.36 -14.14 -15.39
C ASP A 70 -8.50 -15.07 -14.53
N TYR A 71 -8.88 -16.35 -14.44
CA TYR A 71 -8.16 -17.34 -13.66
C TYR A 71 -7.86 -18.58 -14.49
N VAL A 72 -6.57 -18.79 -14.74
CA VAL A 72 -6.07 -19.99 -15.43
C VAL A 72 -5.79 -21.05 -14.38
N GLN A 73 -6.82 -21.86 -14.07
CA GLN A 73 -6.81 -22.83 -12.97
C GLN A 73 -5.65 -23.82 -13.04
N ASP A 74 -5.36 -24.37 -14.23
CA ASP A 74 -4.28 -25.35 -14.42
C ASP A 74 -2.90 -24.80 -14.06
N ASN A 75 -2.67 -23.51 -14.36
CA ASN A 75 -1.40 -22.84 -14.09
C ASN A 75 -1.38 -22.11 -12.75
N LYS A 76 -2.53 -22.08 -12.04
CA LYS A 76 -2.76 -21.31 -10.82
C LYS A 76 -2.35 -19.84 -11.01
N VAL A 77 -2.85 -19.20 -12.07
CA VAL A 77 -2.51 -17.80 -12.38
C VAL A 77 -3.77 -16.96 -12.43
N ALA A 78 -3.83 -15.93 -11.60
CA ALA A 78 -4.81 -14.86 -11.75
C ALA A 78 -4.23 -13.79 -12.70
N MET A 79 -4.98 -13.43 -13.73
CA MET A 79 -4.62 -12.43 -14.73
C MET A 79 -5.55 -11.24 -14.61
N LEU A 80 -5.01 -10.05 -14.43
CA LEU A 80 -5.73 -8.79 -14.39
C LEU A 80 -5.48 -8.04 -15.70
N TYR A 81 -6.53 -7.71 -16.45
CA TYR A 81 -6.44 -6.99 -17.71
C TYR A 81 -7.01 -5.57 -17.56
N PRO A 82 -6.24 -4.52 -17.91
CA PRO A 82 -6.77 -3.16 -17.85
C PRO A 82 -7.86 -2.99 -18.90
N SER A 83 -8.90 -2.23 -18.55
CA SER A 83 -9.88 -1.76 -19.52
C SER A 83 -9.23 -0.74 -20.49
N PRO A 84 -9.85 -0.49 -21.66
CA PRO A 84 -9.32 0.48 -22.65
C PRO A 84 -9.08 1.89 -22.09
N GLU A 85 -9.76 2.27 -21.01
CA GLU A 85 -9.63 3.58 -20.39
C GLU A 85 -8.33 3.76 -19.58
N VAL A 86 -7.72 2.66 -19.12
CA VAL A 86 -6.53 2.66 -18.26
C VAL A 86 -5.41 1.80 -18.84
N GLU A 87 -5.46 1.50 -20.15
CA GLU A 87 -4.45 0.70 -20.81
C GLU A 87 -3.30 1.55 -21.38
N LEU A 88 -3.51 2.82 -21.75
CA LEU A 88 -2.51 3.67 -22.44
C LEU A 88 -1.98 4.79 -21.55
N TYR A 89 -0.66 4.99 -21.60
CA TYR A 89 0.06 5.99 -20.81
C TYR A 89 1.14 6.69 -21.64
N ASP A 90 1.48 7.92 -21.26
CA ASP A 90 2.55 8.70 -21.89
C ASP A 90 3.95 8.21 -21.53
N ASP A 91 4.13 7.68 -20.32
CA ASP A 91 5.43 7.28 -19.80
C ASP A 91 5.32 6.14 -18.76
N LEU A 92 6.44 5.45 -18.51
CA LEU A 92 6.52 4.35 -17.53
C LEU A 92 6.36 4.81 -16.08
N GLN A 93 6.68 6.06 -15.76
CA GLN A 93 6.56 6.58 -14.40
C GLN A 93 5.09 6.69 -14.01
N THR A 94 4.24 7.18 -14.90
CA THR A 94 2.79 7.24 -14.72
C THR A 94 2.18 5.84 -14.57
N VAL A 95 2.62 4.86 -15.38
CA VAL A 95 2.21 3.45 -15.20
C VAL A 95 2.61 2.95 -13.81
N SER A 96 3.83 3.26 -13.37
CA SER A 96 4.36 2.81 -12.08
C SER A 96 3.54 3.34 -10.92
N THR A 97 3.25 4.64 -10.90
CA THR A 97 2.42 5.27 -9.86
C THR A 97 1.04 4.63 -9.76
N TYR A 98 0.41 4.37 -10.91
CA TYR A 98 -0.90 3.72 -10.96
C TYR A 98 -0.84 2.29 -10.42
N VAL A 99 0.10 1.50 -10.93
CA VAL A 99 0.26 0.09 -10.58
C VAL A 99 0.71 -0.08 -9.13
N ASP A 100 1.61 0.75 -8.60
CA ASP A 100 2.10 0.66 -7.22
C ASP A 100 0.96 0.80 -6.19
N SER A 101 -0.05 1.62 -6.50
CA SER A 101 -1.27 1.75 -5.66
C SER A 101 -2.08 0.46 -5.64
N LEU A 102 -2.32 -0.14 -6.82
CA LEU A 102 -3.04 -1.41 -6.94
C LEU A 102 -2.25 -2.57 -6.30
N ILE A 103 -0.94 -2.63 -6.50
CA ILE A 103 -0.06 -3.67 -5.96
C ILE A 103 -0.07 -3.65 -4.43
N THR A 104 -0.07 -2.46 -3.83
CA THR A 104 -0.18 -2.33 -2.36
C THR A 104 -1.45 -3.00 -1.84
N LEU A 105 -2.58 -2.78 -2.51
CA LEU A 105 -3.87 -3.38 -2.12
C LEU A 105 -3.93 -4.88 -2.40
N ILE A 106 -3.34 -5.33 -3.51
CA ILE A 106 -3.19 -6.77 -3.82
C ILE A 106 -2.38 -7.44 -2.70
N ILE A 107 -1.28 -6.83 -2.24
CA ILE A 107 -0.46 -7.37 -1.15
C ILE A 107 -1.24 -7.42 0.16
N GLU A 108 -2.02 -6.39 0.49
CA GLU A 108 -2.89 -6.40 1.68
C GLU A 108 -3.87 -7.59 1.63
N LEU A 109 -4.50 -7.77 0.47
CA LEU A 109 -5.47 -8.83 0.24
C LEU A 109 -4.86 -10.24 0.32
N LEU A 110 -3.71 -10.46 -0.30
CA LEU A 110 -2.99 -11.74 -0.24
C LEU A 110 -2.51 -12.07 1.18
N SER A 111 -2.07 -11.04 1.92
CA SER A 111 -1.69 -11.19 3.33
C SER A 111 -2.89 -11.62 4.18
N TYR A 112 -4.04 -10.98 3.98
CA TYR A 112 -5.29 -11.37 4.64
C TYR A 112 -5.75 -12.78 4.27
N SER A 113 -5.71 -13.14 2.99
CA SER A 113 -6.09 -14.48 2.55
C SER A 113 -5.22 -15.59 3.15
N SER A 114 -3.96 -15.29 3.47
CA SER A 114 -3.03 -16.27 4.04
C SER A 114 -3.29 -16.51 5.53
N ASN A 115 -3.85 -15.52 6.24
CA ASN A 115 -4.17 -15.62 7.65
C ASN A 115 -5.41 -14.76 7.98
N PRO A 116 -6.63 -15.24 7.63
CA PRO A 116 -7.84 -14.51 7.92
C PRO A 116 -8.10 -14.56 9.44
N LEU A 117 -8.09 -13.40 10.08
CA LEU A 117 -8.33 -13.29 11.51
C LEU A 117 -9.80 -12.99 11.82
N LEU A 118 -10.33 -13.65 12.84
CA LEU A 118 -11.62 -13.31 13.42
C LEU A 118 -11.52 -11.96 14.17
N ARG A 119 -12.65 -11.26 14.32
CA ARG A 119 -12.69 -9.94 15.00
C ARG A 119 -12.10 -9.97 16.42
N SER A 120 -12.32 -11.04 17.17
CA SER A 120 -11.74 -11.23 18.51
C SER A 120 -10.22 -11.39 18.47
N GLU A 121 -9.69 -12.05 17.44
CA GLU A 121 -8.25 -12.25 17.24
C GLU A 121 -7.57 -10.97 16.80
N ILE A 122 -8.23 -10.17 15.96
CA ILE A 122 -7.77 -8.83 15.55
C ILE A 122 -7.59 -7.93 16.78
N ASN A 123 -8.60 -7.87 17.67
CA ASN A 123 -8.51 -7.05 18.88
C ASN A 123 -7.37 -7.51 19.78
N TYR A 124 -7.25 -8.83 20.00
CA TYR A 124 -6.18 -9.39 20.83
C TYR A 124 -4.80 -9.07 20.24
N GLU A 125 -4.60 -9.27 18.94
CA GLU A 125 -3.34 -9.00 18.26
C GLU A 125 -2.96 -7.52 18.35
N LEU A 126 -3.89 -6.61 18.07
CA LEU A 126 -3.64 -5.17 18.10
C LEU A 126 -3.31 -4.68 19.51
N VAL A 127 -4.08 -5.12 20.51
CA VAL A 127 -3.80 -4.78 21.92
C VAL A 127 -2.44 -5.33 22.35
N SER A 128 -2.08 -6.55 21.93
CA SER A 128 -0.76 -7.15 22.23
C SER A 128 0.40 -6.34 21.63
N LYS A 129 0.15 -5.61 20.53
CA LYS A 129 1.10 -4.69 19.88
C LYS A 129 1.00 -3.25 20.40
N GLY A 130 0.20 -2.99 21.43
CA GLY A 130 0.01 -1.67 22.03
C GLY A 130 -0.92 -0.74 21.24
N TRP A 131 -1.65 -1.25 20.26
CA TRP A 131 -2.69 -0.52 19.55
C TRP A 131 -4.00 -0.57 20.35
N ILE A 132 -4.62 0.59 20.52
CA ILE A 132 -5.93 0.72 21.16
C ILE A 132 -6.95 0.97 20.05
N LEU A 133 -7.99 0.14 20.02
CA LEU A 133 -9.08 0.20 19.04
C LEU A 133 -10.30 0.91 19.61
N ASP A 134 -10.84 1.84 18.85
CA ASP A 134 -12.19 2.37 19.04
C ASP A 134 -13.08 1.84 17.91
N LEU A 135 -13.96 0.92 18.28
CA LEU A 135 -14.92 0.27 17.40
C LEU A 135 -16.30 0.89 17.57
N SER A 136 -16.39 2.22 17.48
CA SER A 136 -17.68 2.91 17.43
C SER A 136 -18.49 2.46 16.20
N ASP A 137 -19.83 2.49 16.28
CA ASP A 137 -20.71 2.07 15.18
C ASP A 137 -20.59 2.96 13.93
N THR A 138 -20.02 4.17 14.09
CA THR A 138 -19.95 5.21 13.05
C THR A 138 -18.56 5.38 12.44
N LEU A 139 -17.50 5.08 13.19
CA LEU A 139 -16.11 5.26 12.75
C LEU A 139 -15.21 4.21 13.40
N ILE A 140 -14.47 3.46 12.58
CA ILE A 140 -13.43 2.55 13.08
C ILE A 140 -12.14 3.36 13.17
N SER A 141 -11.59 3.50 14.37
CA SER A 141 -10.30 4.14 14.57
C SER A 141 -9.42 3.34 15.51
N MET A 142 -8.11 3.57 15.42
CA MET A 142 -7.15 3.01 16.35
C MET A 142 -6.01 3.99 16.59
N PHE A 143 -5.39 3.92 17.75
CA PHE A 143 -4.25 4.77 18.06
C PHE A 143 -3.18 4.02 18.86
N LYS A 144 -1.97 4.54 18.80
CA LYS A 144 -0.82 4.05 19.55
C LYS A 144 0.10 5.21 19.90
N VAL A 145 0.77 5.10 21.06
CA VAL A 145 1.82 6.02 21.49
C VAL A 145 3.13 5.26 21.54
N TYR A 146 4.12 5.78 20.82
CA TYR A 146 5.48 5.27 20.75
C TYR A 146 6.36 6.16 21.63
N ASP A 147 6.95 5.55 22.64
CA ASP A 147 8.02 6.18 23.43
C ASP A 147 9.35 5.70 22.86
N THR A 148 9.97 6.55 22.03
CA THR A 148 11.15 6.21 21.21
C THR A 148 12.38 6.96 21.69
N LYS A 149 13.57 6.55 21.25
CA LYS A 149 14.82 7.27 21.57
C LYS A 149 14.86 8.72 21.07
N VAL A 150 14.13 9.01 19.99
CA VAL A 150 14.09 10.34 19.37
C VAL A 150 13.00 11.24 19.93
N GLY A 151 12.07 10.69 20.73
CA GLY A 151 10.96 11.41 21.34
C GLY A 151 9.68 10.58 21.45
N ILE A 152 8.57 11.27 21.71
CA ILE A 152 7.25 10.64 21.81
C ILE A 152 6.50 10.86 20.49
N ILE A 153 6.01 9.79 19.88
CA ILE A 153 5.21 9.86 18.66
C ILE A 153 3.85 9.25 18.97
N ARG A 154 2.78 10.01 18.85
CA ARG A 154 1.41 9.50 18.90
C ARG A 154 0.90 9.36 17.47
N VAL A 155 0.36 8.19 17.15
CA VAL A 155 -0.26 7.93 15.85
C VAL A 155 -1.73 7.56 16.07
N SER A 156 -2.62 8.18 15.30
CA SER A 156 -4.05 7.84 15.25
C SER A 156 -4.39 7.50 13.80
N VAL A 157 -5.22 6.47 13.62
CA VAL A 157 -5.64 5.95 12.33
C VAL A 157 -7.15 5.90 12.30
N GLU A 158 -7.76 6.43 11.25
CA GLU A 158 -9.20 6.39 11.01
C GLU A 158 -9.47 5.70 9.67
N LEU A 159 -10.40 4.75 9.66
CA LEU A 159 -10.86 4.09 8.44
C LEU A 159 -12.06 4.84 7.85
N GLU A 160 -12.01 5.12 6.55
CA GLU A 160 -13.15 5.67 5.81
C GLU A 160 -14.27 4.63 5.61
N HIS A 161 -13.89 3.37 5.39
CA HIS A 161 -14.78 2.25 5.08
C HIS A 161 -14.50 1.04 5.98
N ARG A 162 -15.39 0.03 5.94
CA ARG A 162 -15.19 -1.22 6.69
C ARG A 162 -14.10 -2.09 6.04
N GLN A 163 -13.71 -3.16 6.75
CA GLN A 163 -12.77 -4.15 6.22
C GLN A 163 -13.24 -4.74 4.90
N LEU A 164 -12.29 -4.91 3.98
CA LEU A 164 -12.45 -5.45 2.62
C LEU A 164 -13.30 -4.59 1.68
N GLU A 165 -13.52 -3.33 2.03
CA GLU A 165 -14.04 -2.31 1.12
C GLU A 165 -12.89 -1.40 0.68
N LEU A 166 -12.86 -1.01 -0.60
CA LEU A 166 -11.85 -0.07 -1.07
C LEU A 166 -12.14 1.32 -0.49
N GLY A 167 -11.21 1.84 0.30
CA GLY A 167 -11.29 3.18 0.85
C GLY A 167 -9.92 3.77 1.13
N ARG A 168 -9.90 4.82 1.95
CA ARG A 168 -8.68 5.41 2.48
C ARG A 168 -8.60 5.21 3.98
N ILE A 169 -7.36 5.16 4.46
CA ILE A 169 -7.06 5.39 5.87
C ILE A 169 -6.46 6.76 6.01
N ARG A 170 -6.93 7.49 7.02
CA ARG A 170 -6.32 8.73 7.46
C ARG A 170 -5.44 8.43 8.65
N VAL A 171 -4.20 8.93 8.62
CA VAL A 171 -3.21 8.72 9.67
C VAL A 171 -2.74 10.08 10.18
N ASP A 172 -3.04 10.38 11.43
CA ASP A 172 -2.62 11.58 12.13
C ASP A 172 -1.43 11.24 13.05
N VAL A 173 -0.32 11.94 12.85
CA VAL A 173 0.93 11.76 13.63
C VAL A 173 1.23 13.03 14.39
N LEU A 174 1.28 12.94 15.72
CA LEU A 174 1.78 13.99 16.60
C LEU A 174 3.13 13.57 17.16
N ALA A 175 4.20 14.21 16.70
CA ALA A 175 5.56 13.95 17.15
C ALA A 175 6.02 15.04 18.12
N ARG A 176 6.66 14.63 19.22
CA ARG A 176 7.38 15.50 20.15
C ARG A 176 8.83 15.03 20.27
N ALA A 177 9.74 15.76 19.64
CA ALA A 177 11.17 15.47 19.59
C ALA A 177 11.95 16.79 19.66
N ILE A 178 12.73 17.03 20.73
CA ILE A 178 13.37 18.34 20.92
C ILE A 178 14.57 18.52 19.98
N THR A 179 15.40 17.49 19.82
CA THR A 179 16.65 17.56 19.06
C THR A 179 16.54 16.95 17.66
N ALA A 180 15.62 16.00 17.47
CA ALA A 180 15.49 15.22 16.24
C ALA A 180 14.25 15.59 15.39
N LEU A 181 13.50 16.65 15.75
CA LEU A 181 12.21 16.98 15.10
C LEU A 181 12.32 17.03 13.58
N LYS A 182 13.32 17.75 13.07
CA LYS A 182 13.51 17.94 11.64
C LYS A 182 13.71 16.61 10.93
N CYS A 183 14.56 15.73 11.47
CA CYS A 183 14.77 14.39 10.90
C CYS A 183 13.47 13.58 10.88
N VAL A 184 12.72 13.59 11.99
CA VAL A 184 11.44 12.87 12.11
C VAL A 184 10.43 13.37 11.08
N VAL A 185 10.27 14.70 10.97
CA VAL A 185 9.36 15.33 10.00
C VAL A 185 9.79 14.99 8.57
N ASP A 186 11.05 15.20 8.21
CA ASP A 186 11.56 14.95 6.85
C ASP A 186 11.39 13.47 6.47
N THR A 187 11.67 12.55 7.40
CA THR A 187 11.51 11.11 7.17
C THR A 187 10.05 10.72 6.98
N LEU A 188 9.14 11.24 7.79
CA LEU A 188 7.71 10.97 7.64
C LEU A 188 7.12 11.62 6.38
N VAL A 189 7.56 12.83 6.02
CA VAL A 189 7.15 13.47 4.76
C VAL A 189 7.56 12.62 3.56
N ASN A 190 8.77 12.07 3.57
CA ASN A 190 9.23 11.14 2.53
C ASN A 190 8.43 9.82 2.48
N LYS A 191 7.67 9.51 3.54
CA LYS A 191 6.77 8.35 3.63
C LYS A 191 5.31 8.68 3.27
N GLY A 192 5.05 9.89 2.75
CA GLY A 192 3.73 10.29 2.25
C GLY A 192 2.87 11.06 3.24
N PHE A 193 3.46 11.53 4.35
CA PHE A 193 2.78 12.45 5.25
C PHE A 193 2.94 13.91 4.81
N ASN A 194 1.95 14.73 5.10
CA ASN A 194 2.01 16.17 4.93
C ASN A 194 2.09 16.84 6.30
N ALA A 195 3.14 17.63 6.54
CA ALA A 195 3.26 18.42 7.76
C ALA A 195 2.22 19.54 7.77
N GLN A 196 1.34 19.55 8.77
CA GLN A 196 0.31 20.56 8.95
C GLN A 196 0.78 21.68 9.89
N ILE A 197 1.46 21.28 10.96
CA ILE A 197 1.93 22.19 12.01
C ILE A 197 3.33 21.76 12.42
N VAL A 198 4.27 22.70 12.48
CA VAL A 198 5.62 22.47 13.00
C VAL A 198 5.96 23.63 13.93
N TYR A 199 6.10 23.31 15.22
CA TYR A 199 6.59 24.23 16.24
C TYR A 199 8.01 23.80 16.62
N GLU A 200 9.01 24.29 15.87
CA GLU A 200 10.42 23.94 16.09
C GLU A 200 10.88 24.28 17.51
N ASP A 201 10.50 25.45 18.03
CA ASP A 201 10.85 25.91 19.38
C ASP A 201 10.31 25.00 20.49
N LEU A 202 9.18 24.34 20.24
CA LEU A 202 8.54 23.41 21.19
C LEU A 202 8.93 21.95 20.92
N GLY A 203 9.65 21.68 19.84
CA GLY A 203 9.96 20.33 19.39
C GLY A 203 8.72 19.51 19.02
N ILE A 204 7.66 20.13 18.47
CA ILE A 204 6.38 19.47 18.17
C ILE A 204 6.04 19.58 16.69
N ALA A 205 5.57 18.49 16.09
CA ALA A 205 5.01 18.48 14.73
C ALA A 205 3.72 17.65 14.65
N HIS A 206 2.77 18.12 13.86
CA HIS A 206 1.56 17.38 13.47
C HIS A 206 1.61 17.14 11.96
N LEU A 207 1.49 15.87 11.58
CA LEU A 207 1.48 15.43 10.19
C LEU A 207 0.26 14.57 9.91
N VAL A 208 -0.23 14.62 8.68
CA VAL A 208 -1.39 13.84 8.22
C VAL A 208 -1.05 13.13 6.92
N GLY A 209 -1.33 11.82 6.85
CA GLY A 209 -1.19 11.01 5.66
C GLY A 209 -2.52 10.34 5.29
N GLU A 210 -2.83 10.29 3.99
CA GLU A 210 -3.94 9.51 3.45
C GLU A 210 -3.40 8.39 2.58
N PHE A 211 -3.76 7.14 2.88
CA PHE A 211 -3.29 5.98 2.14
C PHE A 211 -4.45 5.12 1.65
N PRO A 212 -4.40 4.59 0.42
CA PRO A 212 -5.36 3.58 -0.01
C PRO A 212 -5.22 2.32 0.84
N SER A 213 -6.33 1.70 1.22
CA SER A 213 -6.35 0.46 1.97
C SER A 213 -7.67 -0.29 1.80
N LEU A 214 -7.62 -1.59 2.11
CA LEU A 214 -8.79 -2.44 2.33
C LEU A 214 -9.29 -2.42 3.79
N GLY A 215 -8.77 -1.52 4.63
CA GLY A 215 -9.22 -1.37 6.02
C GLY A 215 -8.85 -2.55 6.94
N ILE A 216 -7.94 -3.44 6.50
CA ILE A 216 -7.49 -4.60 7.29
C ILE A 216 -6.57 -4.10 8.42
N LEU A 217 -7.17 -3.87 9.58
CA LEU A 217 -6.57 -3.18 10.73
C LEU A 217 -5.19 -3.71 11.15
N THR A 218 -4.98 -5.03 11.17
CA THR A 218 -3.70 -5.63 11.57
C THR A 218 -2.57 -5.35 10.58
N LEU A 219 -2.89 -5.29 9.28
CA LEU A 219 -1.93 -4.94 8.24
C LEU A 219 -1.65 -3.44 8.25
N VAL A 220 -2.67 -2.61 8.45
CA VAL A 220 -2.52 -1.16 8.62
C VAL A 220 -1.62 -0.87 9.82
N ALA A 221 -1.88 -1.50 10.97
CA ALA A 221 -1.08 -1.35 12.18
C ALA A 221 0.37 -1.77 11.94
N SER A 222 0.61 -2.91 11.29
CA SER A 222 1.96 -3.38 10.95
C SER A 222 2.70 -2.39 10.05
N LYS A 223 2.04 -1.88 9.00
CA LYS A 223 2.61 -0.90 8.07
C LYS A 223 3.03 0.38 8.80
N ILE A 224 2.17 0.89 9.68
CA ILE A 224 2.47 2.10 10.46
C ILE A 224 3.58 1.83 11.48
N ASP A 225 3.55 0.70 12.18
CA ASP A 225 4.62 0.30 13.10
C ASP A 225 5.97 0.27 12.39
N ASP A 226 6.05 -0.33 11.20
CA ASP A 226 7.28 -0.38 10.40
C ASP A 226 7.75 1.03 10.00
N MET A 227 6.85 1.91 9.57
CA MET A 227 7.17 3.30 9.20
C MET A 227 7.74 4.10 10.38
N ILE A 228 7.14 3.97 11.58
CA ILE A 228 7.61 4.65 12.78
C ILE A 228 8.94 4.07 13.27
N ASN A 229 9.08 2.74 13.30
CA ASN A 229 10.31 2.07 13.71
C ASN A 229 11.49 2.40 12.80
N GLU A 230 11.26 2.51 11.48
CA GLU A 230 12.28 2.96 10.53
C GLU A 230 12.66 4.42 10.78
N THR A 231 11.67 5.29 11.06
CA THR A 231 11.91 6.69 11.41
C THR A 231 12.76 6.83 12.67
N GLU A 232 12.45 6.06 13.72
CA GLU A 232 13.28 6.01 14.93
C GLU A 232 14.71 5.59 14.59
N LYS A 233 14.90 4.51 13.83
CA LYS A 233 16.24 4.01 13.45
C LYS A 233 17.03 5.02 12.64
N THR A 234 16.39 5.76 11.73
CA THR A 234 17.06 6.76 10.87
C THR A 234 17.45 8.02 11.64
N CYS A 235 16.68 8.40 12.66
CA CYS A 235 16.87 9.66 13.37
C CYS A 235 17.52 9.54 14.76
N SER A 236 17.79 8.31 15.22
CA SER A 236 18.50 8.02 16.48
C SER A 236 20.02 8.14 16.37
#